data_AF-A0A915IQV4-F1
#
_entry.id   AF-A0A915IQV4-F1
#
_cell.length_a   1.000
_cell.length_b   1.000
_cell.length_c   1.000
_cell.angle_alpha   90.00
_cell.angle_beta   90.00
_cell.angle_gamma   90.00
#
_symmetry.space_group_name_H-M   'P 1'
#
loop_
_entity.id
_entity.type
_entity.pdbx_description
1 polymer ?
#
loop_
_entity_poly.entity_id
_entity_poly.type
_entity_poly.pdbx_seq_one_letter_code
_entity_poly.pdbx_strand_id
1 'polypeptide(L)'
;MDVNSLRPDKACIRLNDVKDGSPLFCVHSIEGVGGTLVTLASKLKFPFYVFQCTQEAPVDSIESLASFYIEQMRAVQPQGPYRILGYSYGASVAFEMATHLQRDCRVIVQSVNDSTTWEVLNGRPTTATSNIVGNLILLDGSHRYMKIYRNAYRAAYGVDAANLLNDVLFESEALCGFTLRFAPKTDYKQFRARLVGAQTFDQRVNLVVEHLMATGLFKAQDTIIILRAVHKKAKCFDIYLLIDDESADLETYEPQRKFDGNVTLIRAEVGSAKEEDVGRDYGLSEVTTGTVDVHVVPGDHDTFIHGPSAQITADIIGKALTFQPQN
;
A
#
# COMPACT_ATOMS: atom_id res chain seq x y z
N MET A 1 12.61 8.78 8.02
CA MET A 1 12.17 8.99 6.63
C MET A 1 12.76 10.32 6.15
N ASP A 2 13.36 10.37 4.97
CA ASP A 2 13.80 11.64 4.37
C ASP A 2 12.57 12.40 3.88
N VAL A 3 12.34 13.60 4.41
CA VAL A 3 11.18 14.45 4.07
C VAL A 3 11.20 14.92 2.62
N ASN A 4 12.38 14.95 1.97
CA ASN A 4 12.49 15.27 0.56
C ASN A 4 11.96 14.15 -0.34
N SER A 5 11.80 12.94 0.20
CA SER A 5 11.25 11.78 -0.51
C SER A 5 9.71 11.72 -0.49
N LEU A 6 9.03 12.67 0.18
CA LEU A 6 7.57 12.72 0.30
C LEU A 6 6.85 13.16 -0.97
N ARG A 7 7.57 13.66 -1.98
CA ARG A 7 7.07 13.85 -3.34
C ARG A 7 7.94 13.06 -4.30
N PRO A 8 7.59 11.80 -4.55
CA PRO A 8 8.32 11.00 -5.52
C PRO A 8 8.09 11.57 -6.92
N ASP A 9 9.16 11.76 -7.68
CA ASP A 9 9.10 12.14 -9.09
C ASP A 9 8.86 10.93 -10.01
N LYS A 10 9.11 9.72 -9.50
CA LYS A 10 8.99 8.47 -10.25
C LYS A 10 8.00 7.56 -9.57
N ALA A 11 7.05 7.05 -10.35
CA ALA A 11 6.02 6.14 -9.86
C ALA A 11 6.55 4.72 -9.60
N CYS A 12 7.68 4.34 -10.19
CA CYS A 12 8.34 3.06 -9.95
C CYS A 12 9.85 3.26 -9.81
N ILE A 13 10.42 2.83 -8.69
CA ILE A 13 11.86 2.94 -8.41
C ILE A 13 12.44 1.58 -8.01
N ARG A 14 13.69 1.31 -8.37
CA ARG A 14 14.44 0.19 -7.80
C ARG A 14 15.03 0.62 -6.46
N LEU A 15 14.74 -0.14 -5.40
CA LEU A 15 15.10 0.22 -4.03
C LEU A 15 16.29 -0.59 -3.47
N ASN A 16 16.88 -1.49 -4.28
CA ASN A 16 18.13 -2.18 -3.97
C ASN A 16 19.09 -2.21 -5.16
N ASP A 17 20.32 -2.65 -4.92
CA ASP A 17 21.38 -2.73 -5.94
C ASP A 17 21.45 -4.07 -6.68
N VAL A 18 20.55 -5.01 -6.35
CA VAL A 18 20.48 -6.32 -7.02
C VAL A 18 19.92 -6.17 -8.43
N LYS A 19 20.60 -6.73 -9.42
CA LYS A 19 20.23 -6.63 -10.85
C LYS A 19 19.76 -7.95 -11.45
N ASP A 20 20.18 -9.07 -10.87
CA ASP A 20 19.95 -10.40 -11.44
C ASP A 20 18.73 -11.09 -10.82
N GLY A 21 17.95 -11.78 -11.65
CA GLY A 21 16.73 -12.49 -11.26
C GLY A 21 15.44 -11.71 -11.55
N SER A 22 14.28 -12.38 -11.48
CA SER A 22 13.00 -11.74 -11.76
C SER A 22 12.65 -10.72 -10.66
N PRO A 23 12.23 -9.50 -11.03
CA PRO A 23 11.96 -8.44 -10.06
C PRO A 23 10.76 -8.78 -9.18
N LEU A 24 10.77 -8.26 -7.94
CA LEU A 24 9.62 -8.19 -7.06
C LEU A 24 9.14 -6.74 -7.02
N PHE A 25 7.86 -6.51 -7.36
CA PHE A 25 7.24 -5.20 -7.35
C PHE A 25 6.39 -5.02 -6.10
N CYS A 26 6.70 -4.01 -5.29
CA CYS A 26 6.01 -3.72 -4.05
C CYS A 26 5.16 -2.45 -4.18
N VAL A 27 3.89 -2.53 -3.79
CA VAL A 27 3.06 -1.33 -3.59
C VAL A 27 3.35 -0.73 -2.22
N HIS A 28 3.53 0.59 -2.17
CA HIS A 28 3.79 1.37 -0.96
C HIS A 28 2.69 1.21 0.12
N SER A 29 3.05 1.52 1.37
CA SER A 29 2.10 1.75 2.48
C SER A 29 1.35 3.07 2.33
N ILE A 30 0.50 3.42 3.30
CA ILE A 30 -0.37 4.61 3.25
C ILE A 30 0.37 5.92 2.92
N GLU A 31 1.64 6.03 3.33
CA GLU A 31 2.49 7.20 3.13
C GLU A 31 2.85 7.47 1.66
N GLY A 32 2.57 6.53 0.75
CA GLY A 32 2.79 6.75 -0.68
C GLY A 32 4.23 6.58 -1.15
N VAL A 33 5.16 6.23 -0.26
CA VAL A 33 6.61 6.29 -0.54
C VAL A 33 7.33 5.01 -0.14
N GLY A 34 8.40 4.67 -0.87
CA GLY A 34 9.19 3.45 -0.60
C GLY A 34 10.21 3.57 0.54
N GLY A 35 10.33 4.74 1.19
CA GLY A 35 11.39 4.99 2.18
C GLY A 35 11.37 4.04 3.38
N THR A 36 10.19 3.57 3.80
CA THR A 36 10.02 2.59 4.89
C THR A 36 10.58 1.22 4.53
N LEU A 37 10.61 0.88 3.24
CA LEU A 37 11.00 -0.45 2.75
C LEU A 37 12.50 -0.61 2.51
N VAL A 38 13.31 0.44 2.70
CA VAL A 38 14.76 0.41 2.42
C VAL A 38 15.48 -0.68 3.22
N THR A 39 15.10 -0.86 4.49
CA THR A 39 15.73 -1.89 5.34
C THR A 39 15.42 -3.29 4.81
N LEU A 40 14.16 -3.57 4.50
CA LEU A 40 13.74 -4.84 3.90
C LEU A 40 14.42 -5.07 2.54
N ALA A 41 14.42 -4.06 1.67
CA ALA A 41 15.01 -4.10 0.33
C ALA A 41 16.49 -4.52 0.37
N SER A 42 17.24 -4.06 1.37
CA SER A 42 18.66 -4.41 1.57
C SER A 42 18.90 -5.89 1.88
N LYS A 43 17.87 -6.64 2.30
CA LYS A 43 17.96 -8.07 2.65
C LYS A 43 17.54 -8.99 1.51
N LEU A 44 16.88 -8.45 0.48
CA LEU A 44 16.37 -9.23 -0.65
C LEU A 44 17.48 -9.54 -1.65
N LYS A 45 17.43 -10.74 -2.25
CA LYS A 45 18.45 -11.28 -3.17
C LYS A 45 18.07 -11.18 -4.65
N PHE A 46 17.09 -10.35 -4.98
CA PHE A 46 16.56 -10.11 -6.32
C PHE A 46 16.20 -8.63 -6.48
N PRO A 47 16.01 -8.12 -7.71
CA PRO A 47 15.67 -6.72 -7.93
C PRO A 47 14.36 -6.39 -7.23
N PHE A 48 14.37 -5.37 -6.38
CA PHE A 48 13.18 -4.95 -5.65
C PHE A 48 12.76 -3.56 -6.12
N TYR A 49 11.56 -3.49 -6.70
CA TYR A 49 10.96 -2.25 -7.17
C TYR A 49 9.84 -1.86 -6.22
N VAL A 50 9.69 -0.55 -6.00
CA VAL A 50 8.59 0.00 -5.21
C VAL A 50 7.81 0.99 -6.05
N PHE A 51 6.49 0.82 -6.07
CA PHE A 51 5.59 1.82 -6.59
C PHE A 51 5.42 2.95 -5.58
N GLN A 52 5.40 4.18 -6.06
CA GLN A 52 5.21 5.37 -5.25
C GLN A 52 4.04 6.19 -5.77
N CYS A 53 3.29 6.80 -4.85
CA CYS A 53 2.15 7.66 -5.16
C CYS A 53 2.66 9.05 -5.59
N THR A 54 2.87 9.21 -6.90
CA THR A 54 3.27 10.49 -7.50
C THR A 54 2.05 11.37 -7.76
N GLN A 55 2.28 12.57 -8.30
CA GLN A 55 1.20 13.47 -8.71
C GLN A 55 0.29 12.88 -9.81
N GLU A 56 0.83 11.98 -10.62
CA GLU A 56 0.15 11.31 -11.73
C GLU A 56 -0.66 10.09 -11.29
N ALA A 57 -0.37 9.55 -10.10
CA ALA A 57 -1.09 8.40 -9.58
C ALA A 57 -2.57 8.78 -9.33
N PRO A 58 -3.53 8.05 -9.93
CA PRO A 58 -4.94 8.25 -9.66
C PRO A 58 -5.26 7.79 -8.24
N VAL A 59 -6.06 8.58 -7.52
CA VAL A 59 -6.38 8.39 -6.09
C VAL A 59 -7.87 8.57 -5.85
N ASP A 60 -8.65 8.20 -6.86
CA ASP A 60 -10.12 8.14 -6.86
C ASP A 60 -10.61 6.74 -6.45
N SER A 61 -9.89 5.67 -6.81
CA SER A 61 -10.24 4.29 -6.48
C SER A 61 -9.00 3.39 -6.38
N ILE A 62 -9.12 2.23 -5.73
CA ILE A 62 -8.04 1.23 -5.66
C ILE A 62 -7.81 0.63 -7.05
N GLU A 63 -8.87 0.48 -7.82
CA GLU A 63 -8.90 -0.06 -9.17
C GLU A 63 -8.14 0.81 -10.16
N SER A 64 -8.35 2.13 -10.12
CA SER A 64 -7.61 3.06 -10.99
C SER A 64 -6.12 3.10 -10.62
N LEU A 65 -5.81 3.11 -9.31
CA LEU A 65 -4.43 3.06 -8.82
C LEU A 65 -3.72 1.75 -9.21
N ALA A 66 -4.41 0.61 -9.07
CA ALA A 66 -3.90 -0.70 -9.49
C ALA A 66 -3.63 -0.73 -11.00
N SER A 67 -4.53 -0.18 -11.82
CA SER A 67 -4.35 -0.09 -13.27
C SER A 67 -3.12 0.74 -13.63
N PHE A 68 -2.96 1.91 -13.00
CA PHE A 68 -1.79 2.76 -13.15
C PHE A 68 -0.49 2.02 -12.79
N TYR A 69 -0.44 1.32 -11.65
CA TYR A 69 0.76 0.57 -11.26
C TYR A 69 1.05 -0.64 -12.14
N ILE A 70 0.04 -1.30 -12.72
CA ILE A 70 0.26 -2.33 -13.74
C ILE A 70 0.97 -1.77 -14.97
N GLU A 71 0.61 -0.56 -15.42
CA GLU A 71 1.29 0.10 -16.54
C GLU A 71 2.76 0.42 -16.20
N GLN A 72 3.00 0.96 -15.01
CA GLN A 72 4.37 1.22 -14.53
C GLN A 72 5.19 -0.09 -14.40
N MET A 73 4.54 -1.18 -13.97
CA MET A 73 5.15 -2.51 -13.88
C MET A 73 5.55 -3.02 -15.27
N ARG A 74 4.66 -2.92 -16.25
CA ARG A 74 4.87 -3.38 -17.64
C ARG A 74 5.97 -2.61 -18.35
N ALA A 75 6.22 -1.35 -17.97
CA ALA A 75 7.35 -0.58 -18.49
C ALA A 75 8.71 -1.15 -18.02
N VAL A 76 8.77 -1.82 -16.87
CA VAL A 76 9.98 -2.45 -16.32
C VAL A 76 10.09 -3.92 -16.74
N GLN A 77 8.99 -4.66 -16.61
CA GLN A 77 8.88 -6.07 -16.99
C GLN A 77 7.66 -6.21 -17.92
N PRO A 78 7.83 -6.24 -19.25
CA PRO A 78 6.69 -6.27 -20.19
C PRO A 78 5.82 -7.53 -20.11
N GLN A 79 6.36 -8.63 -19.58
CA GLN A 79 5.68 -9.93 -19.53
C GLN A 79 5.89 -10.61 -18.19
N GLY A 80 4.82 -11.23 -17.68
CA GLY A 80 4.86 -12.07 -16.49
C GLY A 80 5.67 -13.38 -16.67
N PRO A 81 5.65 -14.27 -15.65
CA PRO A 81 4.87 -14.13 -14.43
C PRO A 81 5.35 -12.98 -13.54
N TYR A 82 4.41 -12.19 -13.02
CA TYR A 82 4.69 -11.08 -12.12
C TYR A 82 4.80 -11.55 -10.67
N ARG A 83 5.75 -10.98 -9.93
CA ARG A 83 5.86 -11.11 -8.48
C ARG A 83 5.41 -9.80 -7.87
N ILE A 84 4.27 -9.83 -7.18
CA ILE A 84 3.63 -8.64 -6.63
C ILE A 84 3.63 -8.75 -5.11
N LEU A 85 4.01 -7.67 -4.46
CA LEU A 85 3.97 -7.50 -3.02
C LEU A 85 3.18 -6.23 -2.69
N GLY A 86 2.43 -6.25 -1.58
CA GLY A 86 1.79 -5.05 -1.05
C GLY A 86 2.05 -4.91 0.44
N TYR A 87 2.43 -3.71 0.87
CA TYR A 87 2.65 -3.42 2.29
C TYR A 87 1.53 -2.55 2.86
N SER A 88 0.93 -2.98 3.98
CA SER A 88 -0.13 -2.23 4.67
C SER A 88 -1.29 -1.93 3.71
N TYR A 89 -1.64 -0.66 3.52
CA TYR A 89 -2.57 -0.21 2.49
C TYR A 89 -2.28 -0.80 1.10
N GLY A 90 -1.01 -0.85 0.71
CA GLY A 90 -0.57 -1.41 -0.56
C GLY A 90 -0.95 -2.87 -0.75
N ALA A 91 -1.31 -3.61 0.32
CA ALA A 91 -1.83 -4.97 0.21
C ALA A 91 -3.16 -5.03 -0.54
N SER A 92 -4.07 -4.08 -0.30
CA SER A 92 -5.35 -4.00 -1.05
C SER A 92 -5.11 -3.68 -2.52
N VAL A 93 -4.22 -2.73 -2.82
CA VAL A 93 -3.85 -2.37 -4.19
C VAL A 93 -3.16 -3.54 -4.90
N ALA A 94 -2.22 -4.22 -4.25
CA ALA A 94 -1.52 -5.38 -4.80
C ALA A 94 -2.50 -6.53 -5.10
N PHE A 95 -3.48 -6.75 -4.22
CA PHE A 95 -4.56 -7.71 -4.47
C PHE A 95 -5.39 -7.31 -5.69
N GLU A 96 -5.77 -6.03 -5.81
CA GLU A 96 -6.51 -5.53 -6.97
C GLU A 96 -5.71 -5.66 -8.27
N MET A 97 -4.41 -5.32 -8.24
CA MET A 97 -3.51 -5.54 -9.37
C MET A 97 -3.51 -7.00 -9.81
N ALA A 98 -3.46 -7.93 -8.85
CA ALA A 98 -3.43 -9.36 -9.14
C ALA A 98 -4.75 -9.84 -9.77
N THR A 99 -5.91 -9.39 -9.28
CA THR A 99 -7.20 -9.78 -9.88
C THR A 99 -7.45 -9.13 -11.25
N HIS A 100 -6.96 -7.91 -11.48
CA HIS A 100 -6.96 -7.27 -12.79
C HIS A 100 -6.16 -8.07 -13.82
N LEU A 101 -4.92 -8.43 -13.48
CA LEU A 101 -4.07 -9.25 -14.34
C LEU A 101 -4.68 -10.62 -14.63
N GLN A 102 -5.27 -11.27 -13.62
CA GLN A 102 -6.00 -12.54 -13.78
C GLN A 102 -7.20 -12.41 -14.73
N ARG A 103 -8.00 -11.34 -14.59
CA ARG A 103 -9.13 -11.07 -15.49
C ARG A 103 -8.64 -10.89 -16.93
N ASP A 104 -7.60 -10.10 -17.13
CA ASP A 104 -7.04 -9.87 -18.46
C ASP A 104 -6.53 -11.17 -19.10
N CYS A 105 -5.91 -12.08 -18.33
CA CYS A 105 -5.59 -13.44 -18.78
C CYS A 105 -6.84 -14.20 -19.25
N ARG A 106 -7.91 -14.22 -18.43
CA ARG A 106 -9.15 -14.97 -18.73
C ARG A 106 -9.85 -14.44 -19.98
N VAL A 107 -9.93 -13.11 -20.15
CA VAL A 107 -10.53 -12.49 -21.34
C VAL A 107 -9.76 -12.89 -22.60
N ILE A 108 -8.42 -12.88 -22.55
CA ILE A 108 -7.60 -13.31 -23.67
C ILE A 108 -7.87 -14.79 -23.99
N VAL A 109 -7.84 -15.68 -22.99
CA VAL A 109 -8.13 -17.12 -23.20
C VAL A 109 -9.52 -17.33 -23.81
N GLN A 110 -10.55 -16.62 -23.33
CA GLN A 110 -11.90 -16.74 -23.87
C GLN A 110 -12.03 -16.20 -25.30
N SER A 111 -11.33 -15.11 -25.64
CA SER A 111 -11.31 -14.56 -27.01
C SER A 111 -10.57 -15.45 -28.01
N VAL A 112 -9.71 -16.35 -27.53
CA VAL A 112 -8.86 -17.24 -28.34
C VAL A 112 -9.47 -18.65 -28.49
N ASN A 113 -10.68 -18.90 -27.97
CA ASN A 113 -11.32 -20.23 -27.97
C ASN A 113 -11.84 -20.73 -29.34
N ASP A 114 -11.40 -20.16 -30.47
CA ASP A 114 -11.50 -20.79 -31.79
C ASP A 114 -10.44 -21.90 -31.94
N SER A 115 -10.71 -23.02 -31.26
CA SER A 115 -10.29 -24.42 -31.51
C SER A 115 -8.86 -24.82 -31.95
N THR A 116 -7.84 -23.96 -31.95
CA THR A 116 -6.52 -24.32 -32.53
C THR A 116 -5.27 -24.11 -31.67
N THR A 117 -5.37 -23.68 -30.41
CA THR A 117 -4.17 -23.21 -29.68
C THR A 117 -3.55 -24.16 -28.65
N TRP A 118 -4.15 -25.31 -28.34
CA TRP A 118 -3.48 -26.27 -27.45
C TRP A 118 -2.26 -26.95 -28.10
N GLU A 119 -2.14 -26.97 -29.42
CA GLU A 119 -1.03 -27.61 -30.15
C GLU A 119 0.01 -26.63 -30.77
N VAL A 120 -0.15 -25.31 -30.65
CA VAL A 120 0.78 -24.35 -31.28
C VAL A 120 1.48 -23.47 -30.25
N LEU A 121 2.36 -24.08 -29.45
CA LEU A 121 3.35 -23.37 -28.64
C LEU A 121 4.74 -23.95 -28.86
N ASN A 122 5.25 -23.77 -30.09
CA ASN A 122 6.67 -23.84 -30.42
C ASN A 122 7.46 -22.70 -29.74
N GLY A 123 7.48 -22.67 -28.40
CA GLY A 123 8.41 -21.89 -27.59
C GLY A 123 8.19 -20.38 -27.50
N ARG A 124 7.03 -19.82 -27.88
CA ARG A 124 6.70 -18.40 -27.67
C ARG A 124 5.43 -18.23 -26.82
N PRO A 125 5.50 -17.63 -25.62
CA PRO A 125 4.34 -17.45 -24.77
C PRO A 125 3.25 -16.60 -25.46
N THR A 126 1.98 -17.01 -25.39
CA THR A 126 0.85 -16.20 -25.87
C THR A 126 0.60 -15.00 -24.95
N THR A 127 -0.16 -14.00 -25.41
CA THR A 127 -0.60 -12.86 -24.59
C THR A 127 -1.36 -13.28 -23.32
N ALA A 128 -1.92 -14.49 -23.26
CA ALA A 128 -2.53 -15.04 -22.05
C ALA A 128 -1.48 -15.35 -20.95
N THR A 129 -0.27 -15.76 -21.33
CA THR A 129 0.82 -16.05 -20.38
C THR A 129 1.58 -14.81 -19.92
N SER A 130 1.47 -13.67 -20.62
CA SER A 130 2.16 -12.42 -20.26
C SER A 130 1.53 -11.67 -19.07
N ASN A 131 0.34 -12.06 -18.63
CA ASN A 131 -0.41 -11.43 -17.53
C ASN A 131 -0.50 -12.31 -16.28
N ILE A 132 0.23 -13.44 -16.23
CA ILE A 132 0.18 -14.34 -15.07
C ILE A 132 0.79 -13.66 -13.84
N VAL A 133 0.12 -13.80 -12.69
CA VAL A 133 0.68 -13.46 -11.38
C VAL A 133 1.26 -14.75 -10.81
N GLY A 134 2.59 -14.82 -10.69
CA GLY A 134 3.27 -16.00 -10.16
C GLY A 134 3.20 -16.07 -8.64
N ASN A 135 3.29 -14.92 -7.97
CA ASN A 135 3.25 -14.82 -6.52
C ASN A 135 2.60 -13.50 -6.09
N LEU A 136 1.66 -13.59 -5.14
CA LEU A 136 1.10 -12.44 -4.42
C LEU A 136 1.49 -12.54 -2.95
N ILE A 137 2.23 -11.55 -2.44
CA ILE A 137 2.68 -11.49 -1.06
C ILE A 137 2.12 -10.23 -0.40
N LEU A 138 1.47 -10.37 0.75
CA LEU A 138 0.88 -9.25 1.48
C LEU A 138 1.60 -9.09 2.82
N LEU A 139 2.14 -7.91 3.09
CA LEU A 139 2.83 -7.56 4.32
C LEU A 139 1.87 -6.77 5.23
N ASP A 140 1.43 -7.41 6.30
CA ASP A 140 0.59 -6.85 7.37
C ASP A 140 -0.59 -6.00 6.86
N GLY A 141 -1.35 -6.55 5.91
CA GLY A 141 -2.46 -5.86 5.28
C GLY A 141 -3.36 -6.77 4.44
N SER A 142 -4.63 -6.38 4.33
CA SER A 142 -5.65 -6.94 3.44
C SER A 142 -6.85 -5.98 3.35
N HIS A 143 -7.80 -6.28 2.48
CA HIS A 143 -9.09 -5.59 2.41
C HIS A 143 -9.78 -5.48 3.78
N ARG A 144 -9.91 -6.59 4.52
CA ARG A 144 -10.54 -6.62 5.85
C ARG A 144 -9.70 -5.91 6.90
N TYR A 145 -8.38 -6.15 6.91
CA TYR A 145 -7.50 -5.51 7.88
C TYR A 145 -7.59 -3.98 7.78
N MET A 146 -7.59 -3.44 6.56
CA MET A 146 -7.75 -2.00 6.32
C MET A 146 -9.11 -1.46 6.75
N LYS A 147 -10.19 -2.18 6.44
CA LYS A 147 -11.54 -1.83 6.89
C LYS A 147 -11.65 -1.76 8.41
N ILE A 148 -11.11 -2.75 9.11
CA ILE A 148 -11.21 -2.87 10.58
C ILE A 148 -10.27 -1.91 11.28
N TYR A 149 -9.02 -1.79 10.82
CA TYR A 149 -8.07 -0.81 11.34
C TYR A 149 -8.65 0.61 11.31
N ARG A 150 -9.24 0.99 10.17
CA ARG A 150 -9.96 2.26 10.02
C ARG A 150 -11.10 2.39 11.02
N ASN A 151 -11.98 1.40 11.11
CA ASN A 151 -13.16 1.48 11.96
C ASN A 151 -12.78 1.57 13.45
N ALA A 152 -11.76 0.82 13.88
CA ALA A 152 -11.22 0.90 15.24
C ALA A 152 -10.63 2.28 15.53
N TYR A 153 -9.91 2.86 14.56
CA TYR A 153 -9.38 4.22 14.67
C TYR A 153 -10.51 5.24 14.82
N ARG A 154 -11.53 5.18 13.96
CA ARG A 154 -12.72 6.06 14.01
C ARG A 154 -13.47 5.93 15.34
N ALA A 155 -13.73 4.71 15.78
CA ALA A 155 -14.43 4.44 17.03
C ALA A 155 -13.68 4.99 18.26
N ALA A 156 -12.34 4.94 18.27
CA ALA A 156 -11.52 5.49 19.35
C ALA A 156 -11.71 7.01 19.54
N TYR A 157 -12.16 7.72 18.51
CA TYR A 157 -12.43 9.17 18.55
C TYR A 157 -13.91 9.53 18.47
N GLY A 158 -14.82 8.54 18.46
CA GLY A 158 -16.27 8.79 18.43
C GLY A 158 -16.80 9.36 17.11
N VAL A 159 -16.06 9.15 16.02
CA VAL A 159 -16.38 9.64 14.67
C VAL A 159 -16.78 8.49 13.75
N ASP A 160 -17.54 8.80 12.70
CA ASP A 160 -17.92 7.89 11.63
C ASP A 160 -17.71 8.58 10.26
N ALA A 161 -18.08 7.90 9.16
CA ALA A 161 -17.90 8.45 7.81
C ALA A 161 -18.64 9.79 7.59
N ALA A 162 -19.75 10.03 8.30
CA ALA A 162 -20.60 11.20 8.09
C ALA A 162 -20.10 12.46 8.81
N ASN A 163 -19.28 12.32 9.86
CA ASN A 163 -18.83 13.46 10.67
C ASN A 163 -17.31 13.62 10.76
N LEU A 164 -16.54 12.72 10.14
CA LEU A 164 -15.08 12.67 10.24
C LEU A 164 -14.37 13.98 9.90
N LEU A 165 -14.87 14.69 8.88
CA LEU A 165 -14.29 15.91 8.33
C LEU A 165 -14.85 17.21 8.91
N ASN A 166 -15.70 17.09 9.92
CA ASN A 166 -16.29 18.22 10.62
C ASN A 166 -16.12 18.09 12.15
N ASP A 167 -15.32 17.11 12.61
CA ASP A 167 -14.98 16.96 14.02
C ASP A 167 -13.60 17.57 14.31
N VAL A 168 -13.63 18.70 15.02
CA VAL A 168 -12.46 19.48 15.41
C VAL A 168 -11.43 18.65 16.19
N LEU A 169 -11.89 17.75 17.06
CA LEU A 169 -11.00 16.95 17.89
C LEU A 169 -10.30 15.90 17.02
N PHE A 170 -11.06 15.18 16.19
CA PHE A 170 -10.50 14.18 15.29
C PHE A 170 -9.48 14.79 14.32
N GLU A 171 -9.84 15.88 13.63
CA GLU A 171 -8.91 16.58 12.72
C GLU A 171 -7.62 17.00 13.44
N SER A 172 -7.76 17.53 14.66
CA SER A 172 -6.60 17.96 15.45
C SER A 172 -5.71 16.80 15.89
N GLU A 173 -6.29 15.64 16.22
CA GLU A 173 -5.54 14.43 16.59
C GLU A 173 -4.82 13.82 15.39
N ALA A 174 -5.50 13.73 14.24
CA ALA A 174 -4.90 13.26 12.99
C ALA A 174 -3.68 14.11 12.61
N LEU A 175 -3.84 15.43 12.64
CA LEU A 175 -2.78 16.39 12.37
C LEU A 175 -1.65 16.36 13.42
N CYS A 176 -1.94 16.07 14.69
CA CYS A 176 -0.91 15.80 15.70
C CYS A 176 -0.12 14.53 15.38
N GLY A 177 -0.81 13.44 15.05
CA GLY A 177 -0.20 12.16 14.69
C GLY A 177 0.67 12.27 13.44
N PHE A 178 0.26 13.06 12.46
CA PHE A 178 1.09 13.43 11.30
C PHE A 178 2.33 14.22 11.73
N THR A 179 2.14 15.27 12.52
CA THR A 179 3.23 16.16 12.93
C THR A 179 4.31 15.43 13.73
N LEU A 180 3.91 14.56 14.66
CA LEU A 180 4.84 13.82 15.51
C LEU A 180 5.75 12.84 14.73
N ARG A 181 5.33 12.38 13.55
CA ARG A 181 6.16 11.52 12.69
C ARG A 181 7.37 12.25 12.12
N PHE A 182 7.22 13.53 11.81
CA PHE A 182 8.28 14.36 11.24
C PHE A 182 8.97 15.24 12.29
N ALA A 183 8.27 15.54 13.38
CA ALA A 183 8.75 16.36 14.48
C ALA A 183 8.46 15.63 15.82
N PRO A 184 9.15 14.53 16.14
CA PRO A 184 8.88 13.71 17.33
C PRO A 184 9.13 14.45 18.65
N LYS A 185 9.84 15.58 18.61
CA LYS A 185 10.08 16.46 19.77
C LYS A 185 8.96 17.48 20.00
N THR A 186 7.88 17.45 19.21
CA THR A 186 6.75 18.36 19.35
C THR A 186 6.09 18.17 20.71
N ASP A 187 5.82 19.26 21.42
CA ASP A 187 4.95 19.23 22.60
C ASP A 187 3.51 18.93 22.14
N TYR A 188 3.11 17.67 22.27
CA TYR A 188 1.81 17.20 21.86
C TYR A 188 0.66 18.01 22.49
N LYS A 189 0.72 18.30 23.80
CA LYS A 189 -0.38 18.97 24.50
C LYS A 189 -0.55 20.40 24.00
N GLN A 190 0.55 21.14 23.90
CA GLN A 190 0.52 22.52 23.43
C GLN A 190 0.10 22.60 21.96
N PHE A 191 0.65 21.73 21.12
CA PHE A 191 0.38 21.74 19.69
C PHE A 191 -1.08 21.36 19.39
N ARG A 192 -1.58 20.31 20.04
CA ARG A 192 -2.99 19.92 19.98
C ARG A 192 -3.93 21.06 20.37
N ALA A 193 -3.64 21.78 21.46
CA ALA A 193 -4.47 22.90 21.89
C ALA A 193 -4.55 24.02 20.83
N ARG A 194 -3.45 24.27 20.10
CA ARG A 194 -3.44 25.23 18.99
C ARG A 194 -4.32 24.77 17.82
N LEU A 195 -4.27 23.48 17.47
CA LEU A 195 -5.11 22.92 16.39
C LEU A 195 -6.59 22.95 16.76
N VAL A 196 -6.95 22.58 17.99
CA VAL A 196 -8.34 22.63 18.46
C VAL A 196 -8.89 24.07 18.47
N GLY A 197 -8.03 25.06 18.75
CA GLY A 197 -8.40 26.48 18.75
C GLY A 197 -8.58 27.12 17.37
N ALA A 198 -8.14 26.47 16.29
CA ALA A 198 -8.34 26.95 14.93
C ALA A 198 -9.80 26.79 14.49
N GLN A 199 -10.30 27.72 13.68
CA GLN A 199 -11.72 27.78 13.28
C GLN A 199 -12.04 26.93 12.06
N THR A 200 -11.05 26.66 11.22
CA THR A 200 -11.20 25.90 9.97
C THR A 200 -10.11 24.85 9.86
N PHE A 201 -10.37 23.77 9.13
CA PHE A 201 -9.36 22.77 8.79
C PHE A 201 -8.14 23.43 8.11
N ASP A 202 -8.38 24.38 7.21
CA ASP A 202 -7.35 25.23 6.58
C ASP A 202 -6.40 25.88 7.58
N GLN A 203 -6.94 26.44 8.66
CA GLN A 203 -6.11 27.03 9.70
C GLN A 203 -5.32 25.96 10.46
N ARG A 204 -5.90 24.78 10.74
CA ARG A 204 -5.20 23.66 11.38
C ARG A 204 -4.04 23.17 10.53
N VAL A 205 -4.25 22.96 9.23
CA VAL A 205 -3.20 22.54 8.30
C VAL A 205 -2.10 23.59 8.20
N ASN A 206 -2.43 24.89 8.14
CA ASN A 206 -1.41 25.94 8.14
C ASN A 206 -0.58 25.93 9.44
N LEU A 207 -1.17 25.64 10.60
CA LEU A 207 -0.43 25.49 11.87
C LEU A 207 0.56 24.30 11.82
N VAL A 208 0.16 23.18 11.22
CA VAL A 208 1.05 22.02 10.98
C VAL A 208 2.20 22.41 10.07
N VAL A 209 1.89 23.06 8.94
CA VAL A 209 2.90 23.55 8.00
C VAL A 209 3.92 24.44 8.70
N GLU A 210 3.46 25.47 9.42
CA GLU A 210 4.35 26.39 10.13
C GLU A 210 5.23 25.67 11.13
N HIS A 211 4.65 24.76 11.91
CA HIS A 211 5.38 24.00 12.93
C HIS A 211 6.44 23.08 12.32
N LEU A 212 6.10 22.38 11.23
CA LEU A 212 7.02 21.53 10.51
C LEU A 212 8.13 22.34 9.83
N MET A 213 7.82 23.47 9.18
CA MET A 213 8.84 24.35 8.59
C MET A 213 9.82 24.88 9.64
N ALA A 214 9.35 25.20 10.84
CA ALA A 214 10.19 25.67 11.94
C ALA A 214 11.24 24.63 12.41
N THR A 215 11.06 23.35 12.10
CA THR A 215 12.06 22.31 12.42
C THR A 215 13.31 22.40 11.55
N GLY A 216 13.27 23.13 10.43
CA GLY A 216 14.35 23.20 9.45
C GLY A 216 14.55 21.92 8.62
N LEU A 217 13.72 20.88 8.84
CA LEU A 217 13.74 19.65 8.05
C LEU A 217 13.27 19.90 6.61
N PHE A 218 12.32 20.82 6.43
CA PHE A 218 11.70 21.14 5.15
C PHE A 218 12.34 22.40 4.54
N LYS A 219 12.88 22.28 3.32
CA LYS A 219 13.74 23.31 2.71
C LYS A 219 13.07 24.16 1.62
N ALA A 220 11.87 23.80 1.15
CA ALA A 220 11.20 24.47 0.04
C ALA A 220 9.73 24.80 0.31
N GLN A 221 9.25 25.92 -0.25
CA GLN A 221 7.84 26.29 -0.31
C GLN A 221 7.00 25.24 -1.08
N ASP A 222 7.63 24.44 -1.94
CA ASP A 222 6.98 23.34 -2.64
C ASP A 222 6.62 22.18 -1.72
N THR A 223 7.29 22.01 -0.57
CA THR A 223 6.83 21.09 0.48
C THR A 223 5.60 21.63 1.19
N ILE A 224 5.46 22.94 1.27
CA ILE A 224 4.20 23.58 1.67
C ILE A 224 3.13 23.34 0.62
N ILE A 225 3.47 23.21 -0.67
CA ILE A 225 2.56 22.72 -1.72
C ILE A 225 2.35 21.20 -1.64
N ILE A 226 3.20 20.40 -1.00
CA ILE A 226 2.89 18.99 -0.70
C ILE A 226 1.96 18.91 0.49
N LEU A 227 2.16 19.72 1.52
CA LEU A 227 1.25 19.85 2.66
C LEU A 227 -0.06 20.57 2.27
N ARG A 228 -0.01 21.45 1.25
CA ARG A 228 -1.17 22.12 0.63
C ARG A 228 -1.77 21.36 -0.54
N ALA A 229 -1.02 20.47 -1.17
CA ALA A 229 -1.56 19.40 -2.00
C ALA A 229 -2.25 18.48 -1.03
N VAL A 230 -1.67 18.11 0.12
CA VAL A 230 -2.35 17.59 1.31
C VAL A 230 -3.42 18.57 1.89
N HIS A 231 -3.78 19.64 1.18
CA HIS A 231 -4.89 20.57 1.48
C HIS A 231 -5.89 20.74 0.32
N LYS A 232 -5.47 20.52 -0.95
CA LYS A 232 -6.32 20.49 -2.18
C LYS A 232 -6.50 19.08 -2.78
N LYS A 233 -5.77 18.14 -2.21
CA LYS A 233 -5.56 16.69 -2.39
C LYS A 233 -4.97 16.23 -1.04
N ALA A 234 -5.65 16.59 0.08
CA ALA A 234 -5.48 16.17 1.48
C ALA A 234 -5.58 14.67 1.62
N LYS A 235 -4.71 14.04 0.85
CA LYS A 235 -4.78 12.70 0.38
C LYS A 235 -3.63 12.03 1.16
N CYS A 236 -2.32 12.20 0.97
CA CYS A 236 -1.31 11.21 1.44
C CYS A 236 -1.02 10.94 2.96
N PHE A 237 -1.86 11.29 3.93
CA PHE A 237 -1.81 10.67 5.27
C PHE A 237 -3.20 10.28 5.79
N ASP A 238 -4.21 11.00 5.30
CA ASP A 238 -5.63 10.73 5.43
C ASP A 238 -6.25 10.15 4.14
N ILE A 239 -5.44 9.56 3.26
CA ILE A 239 -5.80 9.29 1.85
C ILE A 239 -6.92 8.26 1.71
N TYR A 240 -7.21 7.52 2.78
CA TYR A 240 -8.33 6.58 2.87
C TYR A 240 -9.27 6.86 4.04
N LEU A 241 -9.01 7.90 4.83
CA LEU A 241 -9.86 8.25 5.96
C LEU A 241 -10.73 9.46 5.65
N LEU A 242 -10.21 10.51 5.03
CA LEU A 242 -10.87 11.82 4.91
C LEU A 242 -11.34 12.15 3.49
N ILE A 243 -11.95 11.22 2.76
CA ILE A 243 -12.51 11.56 1.45
C ILE A 243 -13.95 12.07 1.63
N ASP A 244 -14.14 13.39 1.51
CA ASP A 244 -15.45 14.05 1.29
C ASP A 244 -15.81 14.09 -0.19
N ASP A 245 -15.65 12.96 -0.86
CA ASP A 245 -16.26 12.79 -2.17
C ASP A 245 -17.18 11.59 -2.02
N GLU A 246 -18.50 11.83 -2.09
CA GLU A 246 -19.53 10.79 -2.16
C GLU A 246 -19.24 9.74 -3.26
N SER A 247 -18.24 9.98 -4.13
CA SER A 247 -17.80 9.09 -5.20
C SER A 247 -16.51 8.29 -4.96
N ALA A 248 -15.74 8.49 -3.88
CA ALA A 248 -14.49 7.74 -3.73
C ALA A 248 -14.70 6.39 -3.04
N ASP A 249 -14.74 5.32 -3.84
CA ASP A 249 -14.83 3.90 -3.46
C ASP A 249 -13.72 3.39 -2.52
N LEU A 250 -12.85 4.29 -2.08
CA LEU A 250 -11.77 4.07 -1.14
C LEU A 250 -12.26 3.81 0.30
N GLU A 251 -13.44 4.34 0.67
CA GLU A 251 -14.10 4.01 1.93
C GLU A 251 -14.75 2.61 1.89
N THR A 252 -15.13 2.13 0.72
CA THR A 252 -15.98 0.95 0.51
C THR A 252 -15.24 -0.19 -0.15
N TYR A 253 -13.93 -0.07 -0.42
CA TYR A 253 -13.20 -1.08 -1.16
C TYR A 253 -13.41 -2.47 -0.57
N GLU A 254 -14.12 -3.28 -1.34
CA GLU A 254 -14.36 -4.69 -1.13
C GLU A 254 -13.97 -5.36 -2.46
N PRO A 255 -13.09 -6.37 -2.44
CA PRO A 255 -12.70 -7.05 -3.66
C PRO A 255 -13.93 -7.59 -4.40
N GLN A 256 -14.20 -7.04 -5.59
CA GLN A 256 -15.33 -7.47 -6.42
C GLN A 256 -15.07 -8.82 -7.10
N ARG A 257 -13.83 -9.31 -7.03
CA ARG A 257 -13.36 -10.54 -7.69
C ARG A 257 -12.52 -11.35 -6.73
N LYS A 258 -12.62 -12.67 -6.87
CA LYS A 258 -11.70 -13.60 -6.20
C LYS A 258 -10.39 -13.74 -6.98
N PHE A 259 -9.30 -13.88 -6.24
CA PHE A 259 -8.01 -14.26 -6.81
C PHE A 259 -7.85 -15.78 -6.74
N ASP A 260 -7.43 -16.41 -7.84
CA ASP A 260 -7.27 -17.87 -7.91
C ASP A 260 -5.87 -18.35 -7.55
N GLY A 261 -4.89 -17.44 -7.56
CA GLY A 261 -3.53 -17.78 -7.17
C GLY A 261 -3.38 -17.94 -5.66
N ASN A 262 -2.22 -18.47 -5.26
CA ASN A 262 -1.84 -18.57 -3.87
C ASN A 262 -1.40 -17.19 -3.34
N VAL A 263 -1.73 -16.92 -2.07
CA VAL A 263 -1.39 -15.68 -1.37
C VAL A 263 -0.53 -16.02 -0.16
N THR A 264 0.60 -15.34 -0.01
CA THR A 264 1.39 -15.40 1.23
C THR A 264 1.13 -14.14 2.04
N LEU A 265 0.52 -14.29 3.22
CA LEU A 265 0.38 -13.21 4.19
C LEU A 265 1.53 -13.30 5.20
N ILE A 266 2.29 -12.21 5.35
CA ILE A 266 3.28 -12.04 6.41
C ILE A 266 2.76 -10.94 7.33
N ARG A 267 2.28 -11.31 8.52
CA ARG A 267 1.71 -10.37 9.49
C ARG A 267 2.65 -10.15 10.68
N ALA A 268 2.52 -8.98 11.30
CA ALA A 268 3.22 -8.67 12.53
C ALA A 268 2.64 -9.48 13.69
N GLU A 269 3.49 -9.83 14.66
CA GLU A 269 3.09 -10.48 15.91
C GLU A 269 2.16 -9.57 16.73
N VAL A 270 2.49 -8.28 16.79
CA VAL A 270 1.67 -7.25 17.42
C VAL A 270 0.86 -6.53 16.35
N GLY A 271 -0.32 -7.07 16.05
CA GLY A 271 -1.25 -6.47 15.09
C GLY A 271 -1.89 -5.18 15.62
N SER A 272 -2.14 -4.21 14.73
CA SER A 272 -2.89 -3.00 15.10
C SER A 272 -4.41 -3.21 15.13
N ALA A 273 -4.91 -4.29 14.53
CA ALA A 273 -6.27 -4.78 14.67
C ALA A 273 -6.26 -6.11 15.43
N LYS A 274 -7.28 -6.34 16.27
CA LYS A 274 -7.37 -7.59 17.03
C LYS A 274 -7.68 -8.76 16.10
N GLU A 275 -7.04 -9.90 16.35
CA GLU A 275 -7.24 -11.11 15.54
C GLU A 275 -8.70 -11.60 15.55
N GLU A 276 -9.43 -11.38 16.65
CA GLU A 276 -10.86 -11.68 16.75
C GLU A 276 -11.72 -10.92 15.72
N ASP A 277 -11.26 -9.73 15.31
CA ASP A 277 -11.98 -8.88 14.38
C ASP A 277 -11.57 -9.18 12.92
N VAL A 278 -10.27 -9.31 12.65
CA VAL A 278 -9.75 -9.49 11.27
C VAL A 278 -9.61 -10.95 10.83
N GLY A 279 -9.60 -11.89 11.76
CA GLY A 279 -9.29 -13.30 11.51
C GLY A 279 -7.79 -13.55 11.31
N ARG A 280 -7.39 -14.84 11.41
CA ARG A 280 -5.99 -15.26 11.34
C ARG A 280 -5.28 -14.82 10.05
N ASP A 281 -5.98 -14.90 8.93
CA ASP A 281 -5.49 -14.63 7.57
C ASP A 281 -5.97 -13.27 7.04
N TYR A 282 -6.46 -12.39 7.93
CA TYR A 282 -7.03 -11.09 7.56
C TYR A 282 -8.16 -11.20 6.52
N GLY A 283 -8.98 -12.26 6.57
CA GLY A 283 -10.14 -12.46 5.69
C GLY A 283 -9.78 -12.87 4.25
N LEU A 284 -8.50 -13.13 3.95
CA LEU A 284 -8.05 -13.42 2.59
C LEU A 284 -8.68 -14.69 2.01
N SER A 285 -8.98 -15.69 2.82
CA SER A 285 -9.67 -16.92 2.41
C SER A 285 -11.08 -16.68 1.84
N GLU A 286 -11.70 -15.55 2.13
CA GLU A 286 -13.03 -15.22 1.59
C GLU A 286 -12.94 -14.75 0.13
N VAL A 287 -11.84 -14.08 -0.20
CA VAL A 287 -11.58 -13.47 -1.51
C VAL A 287 -10.53 -14.23 -2.33
N THR A 288 -10.00 -15.34 -1.83
CA THR A 288 -9.00 -16.17 -2.52
C THR A 288 -9.54 -17.58 -2.71
N THR A 289 -9.39 -18.17 -3.90
CA THR A 289 -9.75 -19.59 -4.15
C THR A 289 -8.53 -20.52 -4.08
N GLY A 290 -7.32 -19.97 -4.25
CA GLY A 290 -6.05 -20.66 -3.98
C GLY A 290 -5.72 -20.76 -2.48
N THR A 291 -4.50 -21.18 -2.16
CA THR A 291 -4.07 -21.29 -0.74
C THR A 291 -3.69 -19.92 -0.17
N VAL A 292 -4.01 -19.71 1.11
CA VAL A 292 -3.52 -18.57 1.88
C VAL A 292 -2.53 -19.08 2.93
N ASP A 293 -1.25 -18.80 2.72
CA ASP A 293 -0.17 -19.19 3.63
C ASP A 293 0.18 -18.03 4.56
N VAL A 294 0.05 -18.23 5.87
CA VAL A 294 0.14 -17.16 6.87
C VAL A 294 1.39 -17.34 7.73
N HIS A 295 2.25 -16.33 7.75
CA HIS A 295 3.45 -16.24 8.57
C HIS A 295 3.34 -15.09 9.56
N VAL A 296 3.82 -15.30 10.79
CA VAL A 296 3.88 -14.27 11.83
C VAL A 296 5.33 -13.91 12.08
N VAL A 297 5.65 -12.61 12.10
CA VAL A 297 7.01 -12.10 12.32
C VAL A 297 7.04 -11.20 13.56
N PRO A 298 8.05 -11.34 14.45
CA PRO A 298 8.18 -10.49 15.63
C PRO A 298 8.21 -9.00 15.30
N GLY A 299 7.52 -8.20 16.10
CA GLY A 299 7.36 -6.76 15.91
C GLY A 299 5.90 -6.34 15.75
N ASP A 300 5.71 -5.05 15.54
CA ASP A 300 4.44 -4.42 15.18
C ASP A 300 4.39 -4.09 13.67
N HIS A 301 3.31 -3.42 13.24
CA HIS A 301 3.05 -3.01 11.86
C HIS A 301 4.23 -2.28 11.18
N ASP A 302 5.01 -1.51 11.96
CA ASP A 302 6.13 -0.73 11.44
C ASP A 302 7.44 -1.51 11.58
N THR A 303 7.64 -2.22 12.68
CA THR A 303 8.96 -2.75 13.07
C THR A 303 9.28 -4.13 12.47
N PHE A 304 8.31 -4.91 12.01
CA PHE A 304 8.57 -6.25 11.46
C PHE A 304 9.33 -6.25 10.11
N ILE A 305 9.42 -5.10 9.43
CA ILE A 305 10.23 -4.85 8.23
C ILE A 305 11.56 -4.15 8.53
N HIS A 306 11.88 -3.96 9.81
CA HIS A 306 13.10 -3.31 10.29
C HIS A 306 13.92 -4.24 11.20
N GLY A 307 15.16 -3.82 11.50
CA GLY A 307 16.02 -4.51 12.46
C GLY A 307 16.23 -6.00 12.14
N PRO A 308 16.28 -6.88 13.16
CA PRO A 308 16.39 -8.33 12.97
C PRO A 308 15.18 -8.93 12.23
N SER A 309 13.98 -8.41 12.46
CA SER A 309 12.74 -8.90 11.84
C SER A 309 12.72 -8.74 10.32
N ALA A 310 13.37 -7.70 9.79
CA ALA A 310 13.53 -7.51 8.36
C ALA A 310 14.17 -8.72 7.65
N GLN A 311 15.13 -9.38 8.31
CA GLN A 311 15.77 -10.58 7.74
C GLN A 311 14.79 -11.76 7.70
N ILE A 312 14.02 -11.96 8.77
CA ILE A 312 13.00 -13.01 8.85
C ILE A 312 11.95 -12.81 7.75
N THR A 313 11.44 -11.58 7.61
CA THR A 313 10.50 -11.19 6.55
C THR A 313 11.10 -11.45 5.16
N ALA A 314 12.35 -11.05 4.91
CA ALA A 314 13.03 -11.30 3.64
C ALA A 314 13.22 -12.79 3.32
N ASP A 315 13.52 -13.61 4.33
CA ASP A 315 13.68 -15.06 4.15
C ASP A 315 12.36 -15.75 3.81
N ILE A 316 11.25 -15.32 4.43
CA ILE A 316 9.89 -15.81 4.10
C ILE A 316 9.52 -15.41 2.67
N ILE A 317 9.75 -14.15 2.28
CA ILE A 317 9.53 -13.69 0.89
C ILE A 317 10.35 -14.56 -0.08
N GLY A 318 11.63 -14.78 0.22
CA GLY A 318 12.50 -15.63 -0.61
C GLY A 318 11.94 -17.04 -0.80
N LYS A 319 11.49 -17.68 0.28
CA LYS A 319 10.87 -19.02 0.24
C LYS A 319 9.59 -19.03 -0.60
N ALA A 320 8.70 -18.07 -0.39
CA ALA A 320 7.45 -17.95 -1.14
C ALA A 320 7.68 -17.82 -2.65
N LEU A 321 8.72 -17.10 -3.06
CA LEU A 321 9.08 -16.90 -4.48
C LEU A 321 9.82 -18.08 -5.11
N THR A 322 10.33 -19.02 -4.32
CA THR A 322 10.98 -20.26 -4.81
C THR A 322 10.04 -21.44 -4.96
N PHE A 323 8.81 -21.35 -4.42
CA PHE A 323 7.85 -22.44 -4.47
C PHE A 323 7.28 -22.57 -5.89
N GLN A 324 7.73 -23.60 -6.62
CA GLN A 324 7.02 -24.09 -7.80
C GLN A 324 6.02 -25.16 -7.34
N PRO A 325 4.76 -25.16 -7.85
CA PRO A 325 3.84 -26.24 -7.54
C PRO A 325 4.49 -27.56 -7.96
N GLN A 326 4.56 -28.52 -7.03
CA GLN A 326 4.91 -29.89 -7.39
C GLN A 326 3.83 -30.41 -8.35
N ASN A 327 4.29 -30.89 -9.51
CA ASN A 327 3.50 -31.50 -10.58
C ASN A 327 2.46 -32.50 -10.09
#